data_AF-A0A2P5XMW4-F1
#
_entry.id   AF-A0A2P5XMW4-F1
#
_cell.length_a   1.000
_cell.length_b   1.000
_cell.length_c   1.000
_cell.angle_alpha   90.00
_cell.angle_beta   90.00
_cell.angle_gamma   90.00
#
_symmetry.space_group_name_H-M   'P 1'
#
loop_
_entity.id
_entity.type
_entity.pdbx_description
1 polymer ?
#
loop_
_entity_poly.entity_id
_entity_poly.type
_entity_poly.pdbx_seq_one_letter_code
_entity_poly.pdbx_strand_id
1 'polypeptide(L)'
;MASSPTLKPFVSSLYSDPTRHCGSLLENYFPRSFQVKKELSLEGKLKLSTKQFRLNCLGHRDMDVSASVLADSVTDAQLDVNEEDPSISTLLMNFDSNFDPYGAMSTPLYQTATFKQPLATENGPYDYTRSGNPTRDVLERLLAKLEKADRAFCFTSGMAALSAVANLVGTGQEIVAGDDIYGGSDRLLSQVTPRTGVVKSKLLQMFRRVNTSDLSEVAKVIGPKTKLVWLESPTNPRQQIADIRRIAEMAHTHGAILLVDNSIMTPVLSRPLELGADIVMHSATKFIAGHSDLMAGVLAVKGESLAKELYFLQNAVGSGLAPFDCWICLRGIKIMALRVEKQQENAQKIAEFLSSHPRVKKVNYAGLPNHLGRDLHYSQAKGAGSVLSFLTGSLALSKHIVETTKYFSITVSFGSVKSLISLPCFMSHASIPSAVREARGLTEDLVRLSVGIEDVEDLIADLDNALRTGPL
;
A
#
# COMPACT_ATOMS: atom_id res chain seq x y z
N MET A 1 -44.58 -29.43 14.88
CA MET A 1 -45.41 -28.24 14.57
C MET A 1 -44.46 -27.05 14.66
N ALA A 2 -43.80 -26.55 13.62
CA ALA A 2 -44.16 -26.38 12.20
C ALA A 2 -45.20 -25.26 11.96
N SER A 3 -44.70 -24.05 11.70
CA SER A 3 -45.34 -23.06 10.84
C SER A 3 -44.28 -22.13 10.24
N SER A 4 -44.34 -21.95 8.93
CA SER A 4 -43.55 -21.02 8.12
C SER A 4 -44.50 -20.40 7.09
N PRO A 5 -44.41 -19.10 6.77
CA PRO A 5 -45.17 -18.52 5.67
C PRO A 5 -44.32 -18.41 4.39
N THR A 6 -44.59 -19.29 3.43
CA THR A 6 -44.18 -19.16 2.03
C THR A 6 -45.04 -18.15 1.28
N LEU A 7 -44.47 -17.45 0.30
CA LEU A 7 -45.22 -16.90 -0.85
C LEU A 7 -44.61 -17.40 -2.18
N LYS A 8 -45.48 -17.59 -3.19
CA LYS A 8 -45.25 -18.47 -4.34
C LYS A 8 -44.77 -17.75 -5.61
N PRO A 9 -44.13 -18.47 -6.56
CA PRO A 9 -43.61 -17.92 -7.82
C PRO A 9 -44.66 -17.89 -8.94
N PHE A 10 -44.33 -17.22 -10.05
CA PHE A 10 -45.03 -17.34 -11.33
C PHE A 10 -44.18 -18.08 -12.39
N VAL A 11 -44.92 -18.70 -13.30
CA VAL A 11 -44.60 -19.75 -14.30
C VAL A 11 -44.94 -19.16 -15.69
N SER A 12 -44.37 -19.45 -16.86
CA SER A 12 -43.16 -20.19 -17.32
C SER A 12 -43.10 -20.15 -18.87
N SER A 13 -41.97 -20.57 -19.49
CA SER A 13 -41.94 -21.30 -20.80
C SER A 13 -42.24 -20.46 -22.10
N LEU A 14 -41.77 -20.73 -23.34
CA LEU A 14 -40.80 -21.64 -24.01
C LEU A 14 -40.59 -21.15 -25.48
N TYR A 15 -39.38 -21.28 -26.07
CA TYR A 15 -39.05 -21.45 -27.53
C TYR A 15 -39.51 -20.33 -28.55
N SER A 16 -38.96 -20.13 -29.77
CA SER A 16 -37.70 -20.48 -30.47
C SER A 16 -37.54 -19.60 -31.75
N ASP A 17 -36.33 -19.52 -32.32
CA ASP A 17 -35.91 -18.82 -33.59
C ASP A 17 -36.76 -19.22 -34.85
N PRO A 18 -36.80 -18.53 -36.04
CA PRO A 18 -35.68 -17.85 -36.74
C PRO A 18 -35.92 -16.61 -37.67
N THR A 19 -34.81 -15.98 -38.10
CA THR A 19 -34.52 -15.13 -39.29
C THR A 19 -35.63 -14.65 -40.27
N ARG A 20 -35.63 -13.35 -40.67
CA ARG A 20 -35.38 -12.84 -42.07
C ARG A 20 -35.62 -11.32 -42.35
N HIS A 21 -34.72 -10.77 -43.19
CA HIS A 21 -34.85 -9.73 -44.24
C HIS A 21 -35.18 -8.22 -43.98
N CYS A 22 -34.35 -7.39 -44.65
CA CYS A 22 -34.60 -6.11 -45.38
C CYS A 22 -35.28 -4.92 -44.68
N GLY A 23 -34.90 -3.65 -44.94
CA GLY A 23 -33.76 -3.13 -45.70
C GLY A 23 -33.92 -1.66 -46.15
N SER A 24 -32.79 -0.93 -46.27
CA SER A 24 -32.55 0.29 -47.09
C SER A 24 -33.31 1.61 -46.85
N LEU A 25 -32.64 2.74 -47.19
CA LEU A 25 -33.16 4.12 -47.39
C LEU A 25 -33.58 4.85 -46.08
N LEU A 26 -33.42 6.16 -45.83
CA LEU A 26 -32.76 7.36 -46.42
C LEU A 26 -32.51 8.36 -45.22
N GLU A 27 -31.89 9.55 -45.25
CA GLU A 27 -31.35 10.46 -46.29
C GLU A 27 -30.12 11.25 -45.71
N ASN A 28 -29.72 12.36 -46.35
CA ASN A 28 -28.78 13.38 -45.85
C ASN A 28 -29.53 14.58 -45.26
N TYR A 29 -28.94 15.35 -44.33
CA TYR A 29 -28.99 16.82 -44.31
C TYR A 29 -27.95 17.42 -43.34
N PHE A 30 -27.06 18.30 -43.84
CA PHE A 30 -26.13 19.10 -43.04
C PHE A 30 -26.21 20.58 -43.47
N PRO A 31 -26.50 21.53 -42.55
CA PRO A 31 -26.34 22.97 -42.81
C PRO A 31 -24.98 23.51 -42.32
N ARG A 32 -24.65 24.73 -42.76
CA ARG A 32 -23.30 25.30 -42.78
C ARG A 32 -22.96 26.17 -41.56
N SER A 33 -21.66 26.22 -41.24
CA SER A 33 -20.86 27.36 -40.76
C SER A 33 -21.48 28.40 -39.80
N PHE A 34 -20.89 28.54 -38.61
CA PHE A 34 -20.96 29.77 -37.80
C PHE A 34 -19.56 30.38 -37.64
N GLN A 35 -19.42 31.67 -37.96
CA GLN A 35 -18.28 32.50 -37.57
C GLN A 35 -18.60 33.24 -36.28
N VAL A 36 -17.62 33.38 -35.38
CA VAL A 36 -17.69 34.32 -34.25
C VAL A 36 -16.42 35.16 -34.24
N LYS A 37 -16.57 36.48 -34.40
CA LYS A 37 -15.50 37.45 -34.18
C LYS A 37 -15.20 37.54 -32.68
N LYS A 38 -13.92 37.71 -32.32
CA LYS A 38 -13.51 38.05 -30.96
C LYS A 38 -12.49 39.19 -31.00
N GLU A 39 -12.96 40.40 -30.70
CA GLU A 39 -12.09 41.49 -30.27
C GLU A 39 -11.94 41.41 -28.75
N LEU A 40 -10.72 41.54 -28.25
CA LEU A 40 -10.41 41.84 -26.86
C LEU A 40 -8.97 42.36 -26.82
N SER A 41 -8.81 43.64 -26.49
CA SER A 41 -7.53 44.30 -26.33
C SER A 41 -6.92 44.01 -24.96
N LEU A 42 -5.61 43.77 -24.92
CA LEU A 42 -4.81 43.85 -23.70
C LEU A 42 -3.38 44.27 -24.07
N GLU A 43 -2.98 45.43 -23.57
CA GLU A 43 -1.59 45.90 -23.63
C GLU A 43 -0.80 45.24 -22.49
N GLY A 44 0.41 44.72 -22.77
CA GLY A 44 1.27 44.14 -21.75
C GLY A 44 2.52 43.49 -22.33
N LYS A 45 3.68 44.13 -22.14
CA LYS A 45 4.95 43.71 -22.76
C LYS A 45 5.53 42.46 -22.08
N LEU A 46 5.80 41.41 -22.85
CA LEU A 46 6.83 40.41 -22.53
C LEU A 46 7.45 39.87 -23.82
N LYS A 47 8.78 39.97 -23.94
CA LYS A 47 9.54 39.50 -25.11
C LYS A 47 9.75 37.99 -25.00
N LEU A 48 9.25 37.23 -25.96
CA LEU A 48 9.66 35.84 -26.20
C LEU A 48 10.17 35.68 -27.64
N SER A 49 11.39 35.15 -27.77
CA SER A 49 12.06 34.94 -29.05
C SER A 49 11.48 33.69 -29.73
N THR A 50 10.78 33.88 -30.84
CA THR A 50 10.28 32.79 -31.67
C THR A 50 11.38 32.22 -32.57
N LYS A 51 12.06 31.16 -32.13
CA LYS A 51 12.80 30.29 -33.04
C LYS A 51 11.84 29.35 -33.76
N GLN A 52 11.77 29.52 -35.07
CA GLN A 52 10.83 28.85 -35.97
C GLN A 52 11.30 27.42 -36.29
N PHE A 53 10.67 26.40 -35.69
CA PHE A 53 10.87 25.01 -36.11
C PHE A 53 10.14 24.74 -37.43
N ARG A 54 10.88 24.35 -38.47
CA ARG A 54 10.32 23.75 -39.69
C ARG A 54 10.60 22.25 -39.69
N LEU A 55 9.55 21.45 -39.73
CA LEU A 55 9.64 20.01 -39.97
C LEU A 55 9.53 19.75 -41.47
N ASN A 56 10.63 19.34 -42.12
CA ASN A 56 10.62 18.92 -43.52
C ASN A 56 10.55 17.39 -43.58
N CYS A 57 9.43 16.85 -44.05
CA CYS A 57 9.29 15.42 -44.35
C CYS A 57 9.46 15.19 -45.85
N LEU A 58 10.50 14.43 -46.23
CA LEU A 58 10.64 13.78 -47.54
C LEU A 58 11.10 12.34 -47.30
N GLY A 59 10.57 11.39 -48.07
CA GLY A 59 10.81 9.96 -47.86
C GLY A 59 11.35 9.25 -49.10
N HIS A 60 11.89 8.04 -48.90
CA HIS A 60 12.39 7.09 -49.91
C HIS A 60 13.55 7.61 -50.80
N ARG A 61 14.59 6.85 -51.14
CA ARG A 61 14.77 5.38 -51.14
C ARG A 61 16.26 5.00 -51.30
N ASP A 62 16.51 3.68 -51.17
CA ASP A 62 17.62 2.89 -51.74
C ASP A 62 19.03 2.96 -51.11
N MET A 63 19.70 1.80 -51.13
CA MET A 63 21.01 1.50 -50.53
C MET A 63 22.13 1.58 -51.58
N ASP A 64 23.36 1.87 -51.16
CA ASP A 64 24.54 1.16 -51.69
C ASP A 64 25.71 1.09 -50.69
N VAL A 65 26.71 0.26 -50.98
CA VAL A 65 27.68 -0.30 -50.01
C VAL A 65 29.12 0.25 -50.18
N SER A 66 29.83 0.38 -49.05
CA SER A 66 31.29 0.50 -48.86
C SER A 66 32.05 1.77 -49.34
N ALA A 67 32.69 2.48 -48.38
CA ALA A 67 34.14 2.75 -48.36
C ALA A 67 34.63 3.51 -47.09
N SER A 68 35.64 2.95 -46.42
CA SER A 68 36.73 3.60 -45.63
C SER A 68 36.55 4.94 -44.87
N VAL A 69 36.53 4.84 -43.53
CA VAL A 69 37.64 5.22 -42.62
C VAL A 69 38.39 6.56 -42.88
N LEU A 70 37.99 7.65 -42.20
CA LEU A 70 38.80 8.49 -41.26
C LEU A 70 38.16 9.86 -40.96
N ALA A 71 38.30 10.33 -39.72
CA ALA A 71 37.97 11.68 -39.18
C ALA A 71 36.49 12.13 -39.36
N ASP A 72 35.72 12.40 -38.31
CA ASP A 72 36.04 13.37 -37.25
C ASP A 72 35.70 12.88 -35.84
N SER A 73 36.60 13.18 -34.90
CA SER A 73 36.36 12.99 -33.47
C SER A 73 35.52 14.13 -32.89
N VAL A 74 34.22 14.14 -33.18
CA VAL A 74 33.27 14.86 -32.35
C VAL A 74 33.09 14.04 -31.08
N THR A 75 33.73 14.48 -29.99
CA THR A 75 33.38 14.00 -28.66
C THR A 75 31.93 14.36 -28.40
N ASP A 76 31.03 13.37 -28.44
CA ASP A 76 29.74 13.48 -27.80
C ASP A 76 30.01 13.74 -26.32
N ALA A 77 29.98 15.01 -25.95
CA ALA A 77 29.81 15.40 -24.57
C ALA A 77 28.39 14.95 -24.19
N GLN A 78 28.29 13.71 -23.72
CA GLN A 78 27.16 13.29 -22.92
C GLN A 78 27.03 14.33 -21.82
N LEU A 79 26.03 15.19 -21.97
CA LEU A 79 25.54 15.99 -20.89
C LEU A 79 25.03 14.97 -19.87
N ASP A 80 25.84 14.71 -18.85
CA ASP A 80 25.39 14.13 -17.59
C ASP A 80 24.41 15.15 -16.97
N VAL A 81 23.22 15.21 -17.57
CA VAL A 81 22.04 15.74 -16.93
C VAL A 81 21.82 14.78 -15.78
N ASN A 82 22.20 15.23 -14.58
CA ASN A 82 21.71 14.64 -13.34
C ASN A 82 20.19 14.81 -13.36
N GLU A 83 19.48 13.86 -13.99
CA GLU A 83 18.04 13.72 -13.88
C GLU A 83 17.76 13.30 -12.44
N GLU A 84 17.62 14.31 -11.57
CA GLU A 84 17.12 14.11 -10.21
C GLU A 84 15.82 13.33 -10.28
N ASP A 85 15.72 12.24 -9.52
CA ASP A 85 14.51 11.45 -9.43
C ASP A 85 13.30 12.37 -9.15
N PRO A 86 12.26 12.35 -10.00
CA PRO A 86 11.11 13.22 -9.82
C PRO A 86 10.42 12.92 -8.49
N SER A 87 9.77 13.94 -7.91
CA SER A 87 9.09 13.83 -6.62
C SER A 87 8.11 12.65 -6.58
N ILE A 88 7.86 12.07 -5.40
CA ILE A 88 6.87 10.98 -5.25
C ILE A 88 5.50 11.40 -5.81
N SER A 89 5.05 12.63 -5.53
CA SER A 89 3.79 13.17 -6.08
C SER A 89 3.77 13.18 -7.62
N THR A 90 4.92 13.40 -8.25
CA THR A 90 5.09 13.30 -9.71
C THR A 90 5.06 11.83 -10.17
N LEU A 91 5.83 10.94 -9.53
CA LEU A 91 5.89 9.50 -9.86
C LEU A 91 4.51 8.82 -9.76
N LEU A 92 3.70 9.19 -8.78
CA LEU A 92 2.33 8.68 -8.61
C LEU A 92 1.43 8.96 -9.82
N MET A 93 1.72 10.02 -10.57
CA MET A 93 0.96 10.38 -11.78
C MET A 93 1.58 9.82 -13.06
N ASN A 94 2.91 9.65 -13.10
CA ASN A 94 3.70 9.35 -14.29
C ASN A 94 4.24 7.91 -14.26
N PHE A 95 3.46 6.98 -14.80
CA PHE A 95 3.85 5.59 -15.03
C PHE A 95 3.22 5.07 -16.32
N ASP A 96 4.01 4.35 -17.11
CA ASP A 96 3.63 4.11 -18.50
C ASP A 96 3.05 2.71 -18.73
N SER A 97 2.07 2.66 -19.62
CA SER A 97 1.47 1.44 -20.15
C SER A 97 1.99 1.19 -21.57
N ASN A 98 3.33 1.12 -21.74
CA ASN A 98 4.03 1.03 -23.04
C ASN A 98 3.59 -0.12 -23.97
N PHE A 99 2.79 -1.07 -23.48
CA PHE A 99 2.19 -2.13 -24.28
C PHE A 99 0.90 -1.69 -25.02
N ASP A 100 0.29 -0.56 -24.64
CA ASP A 100 -1.00 -0.11 -25.16
C ASP A 100 -0.82 0.66 -26.48
N PRO A 101 -1.28 0.13 -27.63
CA PRO A 101 -1.13 0.78 -28.93
C PRO A 101 -1.98 2.05 -29.09
N TYR A 102 -2.93 2.31 -28.17
CA TYR A 102 -3.82 3.47 -28.23
C TYR A 102 -3.40 4.65 -27.35
N GLY A 103 -2.37 4.48 -26.51
CA GLY A 103 -1.89 5.53 -25.60
C GLY A 103 -2.94 6.02 -24.61
N ALA A 104 -3.73 5.11 -24.04
CA ALA A 104 -4.80 5.48 -23.11
C ALA A 104 -4.23 6.09 -21.81
N MET A 105 -4.87 7.17 -21.35
CA MET A 105 -4.50 7.88 -20.11
C MET A 105 -4.66 7.06 -18.83
N SER A 106 -5.40 5.95 -18.88
CA SER A 106 -5.57 5.00 -17.79
C SER A 106 -5.18 3.62 -18.31
N THR A 107 -4.37 2.89 -17.52
CA THR A 107 -3.91 1.54 -17.86
C THR A 107 -5.08 0.64 -18.23
N PRO A 108 -5.07 0.00 -19.42
CA PRO A 108 -6.09 -0.97 -19.80
C PRO A 108 -6.18 -2.13 -18.81
N LEU A 109 -7.41 -2.55 -18.51
CA LEU A 109 -7.71 -3.67 -17.62
C LEU A 109 -7.67 -5.01 -18.38
N TYR A 110 -6.67 -5.84 -18.11
CA TYR A 110 -6.54 -7.18 -18.67
C TYR A 110 -7.31 -8.21 -17.85
N GLN A 111 -8.65 -8.12 -17.91
CA GLN A 111 -9.56 -9.08 -17.28
C GLN A 111 -9.65 -10.40 -18.11
N THR A 112 -8.52 -11.09 -18.24
CA THR A 112 -8.40 -12.41 -18.87
C THR A 112 -7.67 -13.39 -17.96
N ALA A 113 -7.89 -14.70 -18.14
CA ALA A 113 -7.15 -15.76 -17.47
C ALA A 113 -5.93 -16.24 -18.28
N THR A 114 -6.07 -16.30 -19.61
CA THR A 114 -5.08 -16.86 -20.55
C THR A 114 -4.76 -15.89 -21.68
N PHE A 115 -3.60 -16.12 -22.30
CA PHE A 115 -3.13 -15.38 -23.47
C PHE A 115 -2.84 -16.34 -24.63
N LYS A 116 -3.10 -15.91 -25.87
CA LYS A 116 -2.78 -16.72 -27.06
C LYS A 116 -1.26 -16.77 -27.23
N GLN A 117 -0.71 -17.99 -27.29
CA GLN A 117 0.72 -18.18 -27.55
C GLN A 117 1.05 -18.03 -29.04
N PRO A 118 2.23 -17.51 -29.41
CA PRO A 118 2.61 -17.30 -30.80
C PRO A 118 2.86 -18.62 -31.54
N LEU A 119 3.48 -19.59 -30.87
CA LEU A 119 3.86 -20.90 -31.39
C LEU A 119 3.57 -22.00 -30.35
N ALA A 120 3.68 -23.27 -30.75
CA ALA A 120 3.43 -24.41 -29.86
C ALA A 120 4.56 -24.66 -28.83
N THR A 121 5.76 -24.09 -29.06
CA THR A 121 6.98 -24.31 -28.27
C THR A 121 7.57 -23.03 -27.68
N GLU A 122 6.99 -21.86 -27.98
CA GLU A 122 7.48 -20.56 -27.53
C GLU A 122 6.33 -19.77 -26.91
N ASN A 123 6.57 -19.23 -25.71
CA ASN A 123 5.59 -18.40 -25.02
C ASN A 123 5.71 -16.94 -25.44
N GLY A 124 4.59 -16.24 -25.46
CA GLY A 124 4.56 -14.78 -25.49
C GLY A 124 4.97 -14.18 -24.13
N PRO A 125 4.98 -12.83 -24.01
CA PRO A 125 5.31 -12.15 -22.75
C PRO A 125 4.39 -12.51 -21.58
N TYR A 126 3.18 -13.00 -21.87
CA TYR A 126 2.23 -13.50 -20.89
C TYR A 126 1.60 -14.81 -21.39
N ASP A 127 1.38 -15.74 -20.47
CA ASP A 127 0.74 -17.04 -20.70
C ASP A 127 -0.57 -17.16 -19.91
N TYR A 128 -0.52 -16.85 -18.62
CA TYR A 128 -1.56 -17.11 -17.64
C TYR A 128 -1.53 -16.06 -16.51
N THR A 129 -2.67 -15.46 -16.18
CA THR A 129 -2.76 -14.31 -15.24
C THR A 129 -2.25 -14.58 -13.81
N ARG A 130 -2.12 -15.85 -13.41
CA ARG A 130 -1.44 -16.25 -12.16
C ARG A 130 0.08 -16.02 -12.21
N SER A 131 0.71 -16.25 -13.38
CA SER A 131 2.13 -16.02 -13.63
C SER A 131 2.46 -14.54 -13.80
N GLY A 132 1.67 -13.81 -14.60
CA GLY A 132 1.89 -12.38 -14.89
C GLY A 132 0.67 -11.77 -15.57
N ASN A 133 0.45 -10.46 -15.46
CA ASN A 133 -0.69 -9.79 -16.08
C ASN A 133 -0.39 -8.30 -16.34
N PRO A 134 -0.60 -7.76 -17.55
CA PRO A 134 -0.18 -6.39 -17.90
C PRO A 134 -0.64 -5.30 -16.92
N THR A 135 -1.85 -5.41 -16.36
CA THR A 135 -2.39 -4.44 -15.39
C THR A 135 -1.71 -4.57 -14.02
N ARG A 136 -1.41 -5.80 -13.58
CA ARG A 136 -0.66 -6.05 -12.32
C ARG A 136 0.79 -5.62 -12.47
N ASP A 137 1.43 -5.94 -13.58
CA ASP A 137 2.82 -5.61 -13.88
C ASP A 137 3.06 -4.08 -13.89
N VAL A 138 2.10 -3.25 -14.34
CA VAL A 138 2.19 -1.79 -14.22
C VAL A 138 2.19 -1.34 -12.75
N LEU A 139 1.31 -1.92 -11.92
CA LEU A 139 1.24 -1.62 -10.49
C LEU A 139 2.50 -2.06 -9.74
N GLU A 140 2.99 -3.27 -10.02
CA GLU A 140 4.22 -3.80 -9.44
C GLU A 140 5.44 -2.93 -9.81
N ARG A 141 5.57 -2.50 -11.08
CA ARG A 141 6.65 -1.56 -11.48
C ARG A 141 6.54 -0.20 -10.79
N LEU A 142 5.34 0.36 -10.65
CA LEU A 142 5.14 1.63 -9.95
C LEU A 142 5.55 1.51 -8.47
N LEU A 143 5.09 0.45 -7.79
CA LEU A 143 5.40 0.22 -6.37
C LEU A 143 6.90 -0.03 -6.15
N ALA A 144 7.57 -0.73 -7.05
CA ALA A 144 9.02 -0.90 -7.01
C ALA A 144 9.76 0.45 -7.11
N LYS A 145 9.37 1.32 -8.06
CA LYS A 145 9.92 2.68 -8.18
C LYS A 145 9.71 3.52 -6.92
N LEU A 146 8.51 3.45 -6.31
CA LEU A 146 8.16 4.22 -5.12
C LEU A 146 8.97 3.83 -3.88
N GLU A 147 9.23 2.53 -3.68
CA GLU A 147 10.02 2.01 -2.54
C GLU A 147 11.53 1.94 -2.82
N LYS A 148 11.99 2.31 -4.03
CA LYS A 148 13.38 2.09 -4.49
C LYS A 148 13.80 0.61 -4.38
N ALA A 149 12.89 -0.28 -4.80
CA ALA A 149 13.09 -1.72 -4.83
C ALA A 149 13.51 -2.20 -6.23
N ASP A 150 14.21 -3.34 -6.28
CA ASP A 150 14.54 -4.00 -7.55
C ASP A 150 13.28 -4.57 -8.21
N ARG A 151 12.39 -5.19 -7.41
CA ARG A 151 11.09 -5.70 -7.83
C ARG A 151 10.03 -5.51 -6.75
N ALA A 152 8.77 -5.48 -7.14
CA ALA A 152 7.64 -5.58 -6.22
C ALA A 152 6.61 -6.61 -6.72
N PHE A 153 5.78 -7.09 -5.79
CA PHE A 153 4.82 -8.17 -6.00
C PHE A 153 3.50 -7.82 -5.32
N CYS A 154 2.40 -7.87 -6.07
CA CYS A 154 1.05 -7.60 -5.60
C CYS A 154 0.31 -8.89 -5.28
N PHE A 155 -0.30 -8.96 -4.09
CA PHE A 155 -1.00 -10.12 -3.55
C PHE A 155 -2.47 -9.78 -3.24
N THR A 156 -3.34 -10.79 -3.26
CA THR A 156 -4.78 -10.68 -2.91
C THR A 156 -5.07 -10.01 -1.55
N SER A 157 -4.14 -10.04 -0.60
CA SER A 157 -4.25 -9.27 0.64
C SER A 157 -2.88 -9.10 1.30
N GLY A 158 -2.78 -8.17 2.26
CA GLY A 158 -1.60 -8.06 3.12
C GLY A 158 -1.24 -9.38 3.83
N MET A 159 -2.24 -10.16 4.26
CA MET A 159 -1.98 -11.46 4.88
C MET A 159 -1.45 -12.51 3.89
N ALA A 160 -1.81 -12.43 2.60
CA ALA A 160 -1.24 -13.30 1.57
C ALA A 160 0.23 -12.94 1.28
N ALA A 161 0.57 -11.65 1.23
CA ALA A 161 1.95 -11.16 1.14
C ALA A 161 2.80 -11.65 2.33
N LEU A 162 2.31 -11.47 3.55
CA LEU A 162 3.00 -11.93 4.77
C LEU A 162 3.11 -13.46 4.87
N SER A 163 2.11 -14.18 4.39
CA SER A 163 2.17 -15.65 4.26
C SER A 163 3.28 -16.06 3.29
N ALA A 164 3.45 -15.39 2.15
CA ALA A 164 4.55 -15.66 1.23
C ALA A 164 5.92 -15.43 1.90
N VAL A 165 6.12 -14.32 2.64
CA VAL A 165 7.38 -14.08 3.38
C VAL A 165 7.61 -15.14 4.46
N ALA A 166 6.56 -15.55 5.19
CA ALA A 166 6.68 -16.61 6.20
C ALA A 166 7.07 -17.97 5.60
N ASN A 167 6.73 -18.24 4.33
CA ASN A 167 7.14 -19.47 3.62
C ASN A 167 8.60 -19.44 3.11
N LEU A 168 9.33 -18.32 3.23
CA LEU A 168 10.79 -18.29 3.01
C LEU A 168 11.58 -18.94 4.17
N VAL A 169 10.91 -19.22 5.30
CA VAL A 169 11.56 -19.74 6.51
C VAL A 169 11.38 -21.25 6.57
N GLY A 170 12.49 -21.95 6.34
CA GLY A 170 12.54 -23.42 6.30
C GLY A 170 12.42 -24.08 7.67
N THR A 171 12.28 -25.42 7.64
CA THR A 171 12.21 -26.22 8.88
C THR A 171 13.48 -26.05 9.71
N GLY A 172 13.32 -25.73 11.00
CA GLY A 172 14.42 -25.54 11.95
C GLY A 172 15.04 -24.14 11.97
N GLN A 173 14.61 -23.25 11.06
CA GLN A 173 14.92 -21.82 11.10
C GLN A 173 13.92 -21.06 12.00
N GLU A 174 14.28 -19.83 12.36
CA GLU A 174 13.58 -19.02 13.37
C GLU A 174 13.20 -17.63 12.83
N ILE A 175 12.01 -17.17 13.21
CA ILE A 175 11.51 -15.81 13.00
C ILE A 175 11.64 -15.04 14.31
N VAL A 176 12.21 -13.86 14.29
CA VAL A 176 12.11 -12.86 15.37
C VAL A 176 11.14 -11.78 14.90
N ALA A 177 10.09 -11.47 15.67
CA ALA A 177 9.22 -10.32 15.36
C ALA A 177 8.88 -9.52 16.62
N GLY A 178 8.36 -8.31 16.40
CA GLY A 178 7.82 -7.47 17.46
C GLY A 178 6.76 -8.20 18.29
N ASP A 179 6.67 -7.85 19.57
CA ASP A 179 5.56 -8.24 20.44
C ASP A 179 4.29 -7.41 20.16
N ASP A 180 4.46 -6.15 19.78
CA ASP A 180 3.40 -5.20 19.39
C ASP A 180 3.25 -5.11 17.86
N ILE A 181 2.95 -6.24 17.23
CA ILE A 181 2.63 -6.36 15.80
C ILE A 181 1.12 -6.54 15.58
N TYR A 182 0.64 -6.17 14.38
CA TYR A 182 -0.74 -6.41 13.97
C TYR A 182 -1.24 -7.83 14.33
N GLY A 183 -2.40 -7.92 15.01
CA GLY A 183 -2.98 -9.19 15.47
C GLY A 183 -3.23 -10.26 14.40
N GLY A 184 -3.32 -9.90 13.10
CA GLY A 184 -3.34 -10.87 12.01
C GLY A 184 -1.98 -11.55 11.77
N SER A 185 -0.89 -10.78 11.90
CA SER A 185 0.50 -11.24 11.85
C SER A 185 0.82 -12.14 13.04
N ASP A 186 0.42 -11.74 14.27
CA ASP A 186 0.56 -12.58 15.48
C ASP A 186 -0.19 -13.93 15.31
N ARG A 187 -1.41 -13.90 14.75
CA ARG A 187 -2.19 -15.14 14.47
C ARG A 187 -1.53 -16.03 13.41
N LEU A 188 -0.96 -15.46 12.34
CA LEU A 188 -0.20 -16.23 11.33
C LEU A 188 0.98 -16.95 12.00
N LEU A 189 1.83 -16.19 12.70
CA LEU A 189 3.06 -16.70 13.31
C LEU A 189 2.82 -17.66 14.49
N SER A 190 1.73 -17.49 15.24
CA SER A 190 1.44 -18.33 16.42
C SER A 190 0.56 -19.55 16.14
N GLN A 191 -0.27 -19.54 15.09
CA GLN A 191 -1.26 -20.60 14.84
C GLN A 191 -1.09 -21.32 13.51
N VAL A 192 -0.48 -20.70 12.49
CA VAL A 192 -0.33 -21.26 11.15
C VAL A 192 1.10 -21.72 10.90
N THR A 193 2.09 -20.84 11.02
CA THR A 193 3.52 -21.16 10.80
C THR A 193 4.01 -22.37 11.59
N PRO A 194 3.66 -22.58 12.88
CA PRO A 194 4.11 -23.76 13.62
C PRO A 194 3.55 -25.10 13.10
N ARG A 195 2.50 -25.07 12.26
CA ARG A 195 1.92 -26.27 11.65
C ARG A 195 2.65 -26.72 10.39
N THR A 196 3.41 -25.85 9.73
CA THR A 196 4.13 -26.18 8.49
C THR A 196 5.45 -26.91 8.77
N GLY A 197 6.08 -26.65 9.92
CA GLY A 197 7.24 -27.41 10.42
C GLY A 197 6.86 -28.75 11.06
N VAL A 198 6.31 -29.70 10.28
CA VAL A 198 5.74 -30.97 10.79
C VAL A 198 6.80 -31.94 11.34
N VAL A 199 7.27 -31.69 12.56
CA VAL A 199 7.92 -32.67 13.43
C VAL A 199 7.37 -32.49 14.86
N LYS A 200 6.50 -33.43 15.30
CA LYS A 200 5.81 -33.35 16.61
C LYS A 200 6.73 -33.49 17.84
N SER A 201 8.02 -33.82 17.67
CA SER A 201 8.96 -33.98 18.79
C SER A 201 9.69 -32.66 19.09
N LYS A 202 9.32 -32.02 20.22
CA LYS A 202 9.68 -30.66 20.64
C LYS A 202 9.13 -29.56 19.73
N LEU A 203 8.34 -28.67 20.34
CA LEU A 203 8.06 -27.33 19.83
C LEU A 203 9.38 -26.54 19.73
N LEU A 204 10.10 -26.72 18.63
CA LEU A 204 11.11 -25.75 18.18
C LEU A 204 10.37 -24.42 18.02
N GLN A 205 10.79 -23.41 18.78
CA GLN A 205 10.24 -22.07 18.69
C GLN A 205 10.65 -21.46 17.34
N MET A 206 9.88 -21.75 16.28
CA MET A 206 10.05 -21.11 14.96
C MET A 206 9.77 -19.60 15.01
N PHE A 207 9.29 -19.09 16.13
CA PHE A 207 8.92 -17.70 16.33
C PHE A 207 9.26 -17.23 17.75
N ARG A 208 10.03 -16.14 17.87
CA ARG A 208 10.23 -15.36 19.10
C ARG A 208 9.62 -13.98 18.98
N ARG A 209 8.97 -13.53 20.05
CA ARG A 209 8.52 -12.15 20.23
C ARG A 209 9.56 -11.38 21.05
N VAL A 210 9.76 -10.11 20.71
CA VAL A 210 10.70 -9.21 21.39
C VAL A 210 10.18 -7.78 21.35
N ASN A 211 10.49 -6.96 22.34
CA ASN A 211 10.25 -5.52 22.23
C ASN A 211 11.27 -4.93 21.25
N THR A 212 10.83 -4.61 20.03
CA THR A 212 11.70 -4.08 18.96
C THR A 212 12.13 -2.63 19.17
N SER A 213 11.61 -1.93 20.18
CA SER A 213 12.13 -0.63 20.62
C SER A 213 13.34 -0.75 21.57
N ASP A 214 13.61 -1.93 22.14
CA ASP A 214 14.80 -2.21 22.96
C ASP A 214 15.83 -3.01 22.16
N LEU A 215 16.86 -2.31 21.67
CA LEU A 215 17.98 -2.91 20.93
C LEU A 215 18.74 -3.97 21.74
N SER A 216 18.74 -3.89 23.07
CA SER A 216 19.37 -4.89 23.94
C SER A 216 18.55 -6.17 24.04
N GLU A 217 17.22 -6.12 23.90
CA GLU A 217 16.39 -7.31 23.79
C GLU A 217 16.55 -7.95 22.41
N VAL A 218 16.50 -7.15 21.34
CA VAL A 218 16.68 -7.63 19.96
C VAL A 218 18.02 -8.38 19.81
N ALA A 219 19.11 -7.81 20.32
CA ALA A 219 20.44 -8.43 20.27
C ALA A 219 20.55 -9.76 21.06
N LYS A 220 19.68 -10.02 22.05
CA LYS A 220 19.65 -11.29 22.81
C LYS A 220 18.91 -12.42 22.09
N VAL A 221 18.04 -12.09 21.14
CA VAL A 221 17.17 -13.08 20.46
C VAL A 221 17.59 -13.39 19.03
N ILE A 222 18.27 -12.47 18.33
CA ILE A 222 18.86 -12.76 17.02
C ILE A 222 20.09 -13.67 17.21
N GLY A 223 20.20 -14.71 16.39
CA GLY A 223 21.33 -15.63 16.42
C GLY A 223 21.40 -16.54 15.18
N PRO A 224 22.27 -17.57 15.17
CA PRO A 224 22.56 -18.38 13.97
C PRO A 224 21.39 -19.18 13.35
N LYS A 225 20.22 -19.21 14.00
CA LYS A 225 18.99 -19.83 13.48
C LYS A 225 18.00 -18.82 12.92
N THR A 226 18.16 -17.54 13.25
CA THR A 226 17.28 -16.47 12.80
C THR A 226 17.41 -16.32 11.29
N LYS A 227 16.34 -16.58 10.56
CA LYS A 227 16.28 -16.40 9.09
C LYS A 227 15.51 -15.14 8.70
N LEU A 228 14.59 -14.71 9.56
CA LEU A 228 13.74 -13.54 9.32
C LEU A 228 13.63 -12.71 10.61
N VAL A 229 13.88 -11.41 10.50
CA VAL A 229 13.47 -10.40 11.48
C VAL A 229 12.30 -9.62 10.88
N TRP A 230 11.21 -9.47 11.62
CA TRP A 230 9.98 -8.83 11.15
C TRP A 230 9.59 -7.67 12.07
N LEU A 231 9.67 -6.46 11.54
CA LEU A 231 9.33 -5.21 12.22
C LEU A 231 8.02 -4.59 11.70
N GLU A 232 7.41 -3.79 12.56
CA GLU A 232 6.36 -2.81 12.25
C GLU A 232 6.75 -1.53 13.01
N SER A 233 6.84 -0.37 12.36
CA SER A 233 7.28 0.88 13.01
C SER A 233 6.75 2.12 12.26
N PRO A 234 5.96 3.00 12.91
CA PRO A 234 5.41 2.88 14.26
C PRO A 234 4.46 1.68 14.42
N THR A 235 4.45 1.03 15.59
CA THR A 235 3.56 -0.11 15.85
C THR A 235 2.08 0.28 15.93
N ASN A 236 1.17 -0.63 15.54
CA ASN A 236 -0.28 -0.42 15.64
C ASN A 236 -0.88 -1.29 16.76
N PRO A 237 -1.44 -0.72 17.85
CA PRO A 237 -1.87 0.68 18.02
C PRO A 237 -0.95 1.57 18.89
N ARG A 238 0.10 1.06 19.55
CA ARG A 238 0.83 1.82 20.58
C ARG A 238 1.85 2.84 20.05
N GLN A 239 2.11 2.86 18.74
CA GLN A 239 3.03 3.79 18.05
C GLN A 239 4.49 3.70 18.55
N GLN A 240 4.93 2.52 19.01
CA GLN A 240 6.33 2.30 19.40
C GLN A 240 7.24 2.39 18.16
N ILE A 241 8.43 2.96 18.34
CA ILE A 241 9.39 3.20 17.27
C ILE A 241 10.56 2.21 17.41
N ALA A 242 10.87 1.49 16.33
CA ALA A 242 12.04 0.62 16.24
C ALA A 242 13.13 1.29 15.37
N ASP A 243 14.40 1.15 15.74
CA ASP A 243 15.52 1.63 14.91
C ASP A 243 15.76 0.64 13.77
N ILE A 244 15.26 0.97 12.58
CA ILE A 244 15.30 0.06 11.43
C ILE A 244 16.75 -0.21 11.01
N ARG A 245 17.64 0.80 11.08
CA ARG A 245 19.03 0.70 10.66
C ARG A 245 19.82 -0.22 11.58
N ARG A 246 19.70 -0.02 12.90
CA ARG A 246 20.39 -0.87 13.88
C ARG A 246 19.91 -2.30 13.88
N ILE A 247 18.62 -2.54 13.66
CA ILE A 247 18.09 -3.90 13.58
C ILE A 247 18.50 -4.58 12.27
N ALA A 248 18.62 -3.84 11.15
CA ALA A 248 19.19 -4.36 9.91
C ALA A 248 20.64 -4.84 10.11
N GLU A 249 21.49 -4.00 10.70
CA GLU A 249 22.89 -4.35 11.04
C GLU A 249 22.96 -5.67 11.85
N MET A 250 22.12 -5.83 12.87
CA MET A 250 22.06 -7.04 13.71
C MET A 250 21.57 -8.28 12.96
N ALA A 251 20.55 -8.13 12.11
CA ALA A 251 19.97 -9.20 11.30
C ALA A 251 20.97 -9.70 10.24
N HIS A 252 21.56 -8.78 9.48
CA HIS A 252 22.52 -9.07 8.41
C HIS A 252 23.81 -9.70 8.93
N THR A 253 24.27 -9.33 10.14
CA THR A 253 25.40 -9.98 10.82
C THR A 253 25.19 -11.49 11.01
N HIS A 254 23.94 -11.96 11.06
CA HIS A 254 23.58 -13.37 11.19
C HIS A 254 23.04 -13.99 9.89
N GLY A 255 23.06 -13.26 8.76
CA GLY A 255 22.48 -13.71 7.49
C GLY A 255 20.94 -13.80 7.49
N ALA A 256 20.27 -13.13 8.45
CA ALA A 256 18.83 -13.03 8.51
C ALA A 256 18.31 -11.93 7.56
N ILE A 257 17.14 -12.15 6.98
CA ILE A 257 16.41 -11.19 6.15
C ILE A 257 15.66 -10.23 7.08
N LEU A 258 15.67 -8.92 6.81
CA LEU A 258 14.83 -7.94 7.47
C LEU A 258 13.58 -7.62 6.63
N LEU A 259 12.41 -7.95 7.19
CA LEU A 259 11.09 -7.48 6.75
C LEU A 259 10.65 -6.28 7.59
N VAL A 260 10.18 -5.22 6.94
CA VAL A 260 9.45 -4.12 7.59
C VAL A 260 8.04 -4.02 7.01
N ASP A 261 7.01 -4.19 7.84
CA ASP A 261 5.65 -3.79 7.51
C ASP A 261 5.55 -2.26 7.61
N ASN A 262 5.50 -1.62 6.44
CA ASN A 262 5.50 -0.17 6.24
C ASN A 262 4.07 0.36 6.02
N SER A 263 3.04 -0.47 6.23
CA SER A 263 1.62 -0.18 5.92
C SER A 263 1.09 1.13 6.49
N ILE A 264 1.62 1.56 7.64
CA ILE A 264 1.16 2.75 8.37
C ILE A 264 1.81 4.05 7.86
N MET A 265 3.00 3.96 7.26
CA MET A 265 3.78 5.10 6.79
C MET A 265 3.67 5.35 5.30
N THR A 266 3.53 4.28 4.49
CA THR A 266 3.58 4.32 3.01
C THR A 266 4.95 4.74 2.46
N PRO A 267 5.22 4.52 1.15
CA PRO A 267 6.45 5.01 0.51
C PRO A 267 6.61 6.55 0.56
N VAL A 268 5.53 7.30 0.81
CA VAL A 268 5.55 8.76 0.89
C VAL A 268 6.33 9.25 2.11
N LEU A 269 6.18 8.56 3.26
CA LEU A 269 6.77 8.99 4.53
C LEU A 269 8.01 8.18 4.92
N SER A 270 8.11 6.91 4.55
CA SER A 270 9.26 6.05 4.88
C SER A 270 9.54 5.05 3.76
N ARG A 271 10.82 4.77 3.50
CA ARG A 271 11.28 3.76 2.53
C ARG A 271 12.31 2.83 3.18
N PRO A 272 11.89 1.79 3.91
CA PRO A 272 12.81 0.98 4.70
C PRO A 272 13.91 0.24 3.91
N LEU A 273 13.78 0.07 2.58
CA LEU A 273 14.87 -0.49 1.75
C LEU A 273 16.11 0.43 1.66
N GLU A 274 15.93 1.73 1.87
CA GLU A 274 17.01 2.73 2.04
C GLU A 274 17.60 2.72 3.47
N LEU A 275 16.94 2.03 4.41
CA LEU A 275 17.32 1.92 5.82
C LEU A 275 17.94 0.55 6.18
N GLY A 276 18.08 -0.35 5.21
CA GLY A 276 18.64 -1.70 5.40
C GLY A 276 17.62 -2.84 5.44
N ALA A 277 16.33 -2.59 5.21
CA ALA A 277 15.38 -3.68 4.99
C ALA A 277 15.63 -4.39 3.64
N ASP A 278 15.39 -5.69 3.60
CA ASP A 278 15.45 -6.51 2.38
C ASP A 278 14.06 -6.64 1.73
N ILE A 279 13.01 -6.63 2.57
CA ILE A 279 11.61 -6.66 2.16
C ILE A 279 10.86 -5.54 2.88
N VAL A 280 10.11 -4.75 2.11
CA VAL A 280 9.08 -3.85 2.62
C VAL A 280 7.72 -4.43 2.26
N MET A 281 6.84 -4.56 3.24
CA MET A 281 5.46 -5.01 3.05
C MET A 281 4.48 -3.86 3.24
N HIS A 282 3.43 -3.84 2.42
CA HIS A 282 2.24 -3.02 2.65
C HIS A 282 0.97 -3.84 2.57
N SER A 283 0.04 -3.58 3.48
CA SER A 283 -1.38 -3.83 3.28
C SER A 283 -1.92 -2.73 2.36
N ALA A 284 -1.90 -2.95 1.05
CA ALA A 284 -2.36 -1.97 0.08
C ALA A 284 -3.87 -1.63 0.19
N THR A 285 -4.66 -2.48 0.86
CA THR A 285 -5.99 -2.16 1.45
C THR A 285 -6.06 -0.81 2.18
N LYS A 286 -4.94 -0.33 2.74
CA LYS A 286 -4.84 0.89 3.56
C LYS A 286 -4.62 2.11 2.67
N PHE A 287 -3.60 2.90 2.94
CA PHE A 287 -3.31 4.16 2.26
C PHE A 287 -3.00 4.04 0.75
N ILE A 288 -2.51 2.90 0.25
CA ILE A 288 -2.20 2.74 -1.19
C ILE A 288 -3.49 2.83 -2.01
N ALA A 289 -4.48 1.98 -1.71
CA ALA A 289 -5.81 2.09 -2.29
C ALA A 289 -6.54 3.34 -1.78
N GLY A 290 -6.64 3.52 -0.47
CA GLY A 290 -7.13 4.73 0.20
C GLY A 290 -8.65 4.92 0.27
N HIS A 291 -9.46 4.00 -0.28
CA HIS A 291 -10.90 4.21 -0.46
C HIS A 291 -11.79 3.14 0.22
N SER A 292 -11.22 2.22 1.01
CA SER A 292 -11.94 1.13 1.71
C SER A 292 -12.69 0.15 0.81
N ASP A 293 -12.33 0.05 -0.47
CA ASP A 293 -13.09 -0.63 -1.53
C ASP A 293 -12.41 -1.90 -2.10
N LEU A 294 -11.18 -2.22 -1.69
CA LEU A 294 -10.45 -3.41 -2.14
C LEU A 294 -9.59 -4.07 -1.05
N MET A 295 -9.18 -5.31 -1.31
CA MET A 295 -8.16 -6.01 -0.54
C MET A 295 -6.90 -6.20 -1.37
N ALA A 296 -5.73 -5.81 -0.83
CA ALA A 296 -4.46 -5.99 -1.49
C ALA A 296 -3.30 -6.05 -0.49
N GLY A 297 -2.22 -6.71 -0.90
CA GLY A 297 -0.91 -6.74 -0.25
C GLY A 297 0.18 -6.45 -1.25
N VAL A 298 1.30 -5.90 -0.80
CA VAL A 298 2.48 -5.61 -1.63
C VAL A 298 3.71 -6.10 -0.87
N LEU A 299 4.65 -6.72 -1.59
CA LEU A 299 6.04 -6.87 -1.15
C LEU A 299 6.92 -6.10 -2.13
N ALA A 300 7.70 -5.14 -1.65
CA ALA A 300 8.78 -4.49 -2.39
C ALA A 300 10.11 -5.08 -1.89
N VAL A 301 10.99 -5.49 -2.80
CA VAL A 301 12.08 -6.43 -2.51
C VAL A 301 13.40 -5.93 -3.08
N LYS A 302 14.45 -6.07 -2.28
CA LYS A 302 15.85 -5.84 -2.66
C LYS A 302 16.55 -7.18 -2.88
N GLY A 303 17.32 -7.28 -3.96
CA GLY A 303 18.08 -8.47 -4.35
C GLY A 303 17.34 -9.44 -5.28
N GLU A 304 17.93 -9.67 -6.45
CA GLU A 304 17.41 -10.57 -7.50
C GLU A 304 17.09 -12.00 -7.04
N SER A 305 17.88 -12.58 -6.14
CA SER A 305 17.64 -13.94 -5.63
C SER A 305 16.34 -14.01 -4.82
N LEU A 306 16.18 -13.07 -3.87
CA LEU A 306 15.01 -12.98 -3.00
C LEU A 306 13.74 -12.66 -3.80
N ALA A 307 13.86 -11.80 -4.82
CA ALA A 307 12.77 -11.50 -5.74
C ALA A 307 12.36 -12.73 -6.59
N LYS A 308 13.29 -13.60 -6.98
CA LYS A 308 12.98 -14.86 -7.68
C LYS A 308 12.25 -15.86 -6.78
N GLU A 309 12.66 -15.98 -5.52
CA GLU A 309 11.97 -16.83 -4.53
C GLU A 309 10.53 -16.34 -4.25
N LEU A 310 10.34 -15.04 -4.04
CA LEU A 310 9.00 -14.46 -3.80
C LEU A 310 8.10 -14.51 -5.04
N TYR A 311 8.65 -14.31 -6.24
CA TYR A 311 7.91 -14.53 -7.50
C TYR A 311 7.43 -15.99 -7.62
N PHE A 312 8.33 -16.95 -7.35
CA PHE A 312 7.98 -18.37 -7.38
C PHE A 312 6.84 -18.67 -6.40
N LEU A 313 6.88 -18.14 -5.17
CA LEU A 313 5.81 -18.31 -4.18
C LEU A 313 4.50 -17.64 -4.60
N GLN A 314 4.52 -16.39 -5.10
CA GLN A 314 3.34 -15.68 -5.61
C GLN A 314 2.61 -16.50 -6.70
N ASN A 315 3.38 -17.05 -7.65
CA ASN A 315 2.85 -17.85 -8.75
C ASN A 315 2.39 -19.25 -8.29
N ALA A 316 3.23 -19.99 -7.55
CA ALA A 316 2.98 -21.37 -7.15
C ALA A 316 1.82 -21.50 -6.14
N VAL A 317 1.72 -20.59 -5.18
CA VAL A 317 0.57 -20.50 -4.25
C VAL A 317 -0.66 -19.90 -4.96
N GLY A 318 -0.46 -19.16 -6.04
CA GLY A 318 -1.53 -18.55 -6.83
C GLY A 318 -2.19 -17.36 -6.13
N SER A 319 -1.41 -16.58 -5.37
CA SER A 319 -1.89 -15.52 -4.48
C SER A 319 -1.70 -14.10 -5.02
N GLY A 320 -1.26 -13.96 -6.28
CA GLY A 320 -1.15 -12.68 -6.97
C GLY A 320 -2.48 -11.90 -7.04
N LEU A 321 -2.42 -10.58 -6.97
CA LEU A 321 -3.61 -9.72 -6.98
C LEU A 321 -4.37 -9.81 -8.33
N ALA A 322 -5.70 -9.73 -8.28
CA ALA A 322 -6.55 -9.80 -9.46
C ALA A 322 -6.44 -8.53 -10.33
N PRO A 323 -6.61 -8.60 -11.67
CA PRO A 323 -6.42 -7.44 -12.55
C PRO A 323 -7.32 -6.25 -12.21
N PHE A 324 -8.58 -6.49 -11.83
CA PHE A 324 -9.51 -5.44 -11.42
C PHE A 324 -9.03 -4.71 -10.15
N ASP A 325 -8.64 -5.44 -9.10
CA ASP A 325 -8.11 -4.83 -7.87
C ASP A 325 -6.79 -4.10 -8.12
N CYS A 326 -5.96 -4.58 -9.05
CA CYS A 326 -4.76 -3.87 -9.50
C CYS A 326 -5.13 -2.53 -10.14
N TRP A 327 -6.17 -2.50 -10.97
CA TRP A 327 -6.65 -1.27 -11.62
C TRP A 327 -7.23 -0.27 -10.61
N ILE A 328 -8.00 -0.73 -9.60
CA ILE A 328 -8.49 0.15 -8.53
C ILE A 328 -7.32 0.66 -7.67
N CYS A 329 -6.30 -0.16 -7.38
CA CYS A 329 -5.05 0.32 -6.74
C CYS A 329 -4.35 1.40 -7.59
N LEU A 330 -4.17 1.19 -8.90
CA LEU A 330 -3.57 2.17 -9.82
C LEU A 330 -4.36 3.48 -9.89
N ARG A 331 -5.68 3.43 -9.70
CA ARG A 331 -6.54 4.61 -9.57
C ARG A 331 -6.36 5.31 -8.23
N GLY A 332 -6.41 4.57 -7.12
CA GLY A 332 -6.35 5.11 -5.76
C GLY A 332 -4.99 5.68 -5.35
N ILE A 333 -3.91 5.07 -5.85
CA ILE A 333 -2.53 5.45 -5.52
C ILE A 333 -2.15 6.83 -6.08
N LYS A 334 -2.75 7.27 -7.19
CA LYS A 334 -2.48 8.57 -7.84
C LYS A 334 -2.65 9.76 -6.88
N ILE A 335 -3.57 9.67 -5.93
CA ILE A 335 -3.81 10.70 -4.91
C ILE A 335 -3.24 10.35 -3.53
N MET A 336 -2.36 9.34 -3.42
CA MET A 336 -1.81 8.87 -2.13
C MET A 336 -1.05 9.98 -1.40
N ALA A 337 -0.18 10.73 -2.08
CA ALA A 337 0.57 11.83 -1.44
C ALA A 337 -0.37 12.92 -0.90
N LEU A 338 -1.34 13.38 -1.71
CA LEU A 338 -2.34 14.37 -1.31
C LEU A 338 -3.20 13.91 -0.11
N ARG A 339 -3.63 12.63 -0.11
CA ARG A 339 -4.37 12.06 1.01
C ARG A 339 -3.50 12.02 2.27
N VAL A 340 -2.29 11.47 2.19
CA VAL A 340 -1.38 11.33 3.34
C VAL A 340 -1.00 12.68 3.94
N GLU A 341 -0.75 13.70 3.11
CA GLU A 341 -0.50 15.07 3.57
C GLU A 341 -1.67 15.61 4.42
N LYS A 342 -2.90 15.60 3.89
CA LYS A 342 -4.07 16.11 4.59
C LYS A 342 -4.44 15.26 5.82
N GLN A 343 -4.36 13.93 5.71
CA GLN A 343 -4.61 13.01 6.82
C GLN A 343 -3.61 13.25 7.97
N GLN A 344 -2.34 13.51 7.66
CA GLN A 344 -1.30 13.80 8.67
C GLN A 344 -1.48 15.18 9.32
N GLU A 345 -1.82 16.21 8.53
CA GLU A 345 -2.16 17.55 9.05
C GLU A 345 -3.32 17.48 10.05
N ASN A 346 -4.40 16.78 9.67
CA ASN A 346 -5.55 16.56 10.54
C ASN A 346 -5.18 15.76 11.80
N ALA A 347 -4.36 14.71 11.67
CA ALA A 347 -3.94 13.89 12.80
C ALA A 347 -3.05 14.64 13.80
N GLN A 348 -2.17 15.54 13.34
CA GLN A 348 -1.36 16.38 14.22
C GLN A 348 -2.25 17.27 15.11
N LYS A 349 -3.19 18.00 14.50
CA LYS A 349 -4.14 18.87 15.22
C LYS A 349 -5.01 18.09 16.22
N ILE A 350 -5.52 16.93 15.82
CA ILE A 350 -6.30 16.06 16.71
C ILE A 350 -5.43 15.51 17.85
N ALA A 351 -4.18 15.13 17.59
CA ALA A 351 -3.25 14.65 18.63
C ALA A 351 -2.95 15.75 19.66
N GLU A 352 -2.75 17.00 19.22
CA GLU A 352 -2.51 18.16 20.07
C GLU A 352 -3.75 18.50 20.92
N PHE A 353 -4.93 18.54 20.29
CA PHE A 353 -6.21 18.69 20.99
C PHE A 353 -6.37 17.64 22.09
N LEU A 354 -6.28 16.34 21.73
CA LEU A 354 -6.40 15.23 22.67
C LEU A 354 -5.33 15.28 23.77
N SER A 355 -4.10 15.68 23.45
CA SER A 355 -3.01 15.78 24.43
C SER A 355 -3.19 16.92 25.44
N SER A 356 -4.05 17.91 25.14
CA SER A 356 -4.41 19.00 26.06
C SER A 356 -5.72 18.75 26.82
N HIS A 357 -6.53 17.77 26.40
CA HIS A 357 -7.87 17.56 26.93
C HIS A 357 -7.86 16.85 28.31
N PRO A 358 -8.51 17.38 29.36
CA PRO A 358 -8.35 16.91 30.75
C PRO A 358 -8.86 15.48 31.02
N ARG A 359 -9.70 14.92 30.14
CA ARG A 359 -10.20 13.54 30.22
C ARG A 359 -9.35 12.52 29.46
N VAL A 360 -8.28 12.95 28.80
CA VAL A 360 -7.32 12.07 28.11
C VAL A 360 -6.09 11.92 29.01
N LYS A 361 -5.64 10.69 29.23
CA LYS A 361 -4.49 10.37 30.11
C LYS A 361 -3.17 10.30 29.36
N LYS A 362 -3.21 9.87 28.11
CA LYS A 362 -2.03 9.74 27.24
C LYS A 362 -2.49 9.72 25.78
N VAL A 363 -1.71 10.35 24.90
CA VAL A 363 -1.81 10.17 23.44
C VAL A 363 -0.52 9.51 22.95
N ASN A 364 -0.66 8.47 22.12
CA ASN A 364 0.45 7.86 21.38
C ASN A 364 0.34 8.30 19.92
N TYR A 365 1.21 9.23 19.53
CA TYR A 365 1.37 9.71 18.15
C TYR A 365 2.79 10.24 17.97
N ALA A 366 3.51 9.75 16.95
CA ALA A 366 4.94 10.04 16.77
C ALA A 366 5.26 11.53 16.52
N GLY A 367 4.27 12.32 16.08
CA GLY A 367 4.42 13.76 15.83
C GLY A 367 4.49 14.62 17.11
N LEU A 368 3.93 14.14 18.23
CA LEU A 368 3.87 14.91 19.48
C LEU A 368 5.28 15.10 20.11
N PRO A 369 5.67 16.31 20.54
CA PRO A 369 7.01 16.58 21.09
C PRO A 369 7.46 15.62 22.21
N ASN A 370 6.52 15.16 23.04
CA ASN A 370 6.79 14.28 24.19
C ASN A 370 6.73 12.77 23.84
N HIS A 371 6.63 12.40 22.57
CA HIS A 371 6.56 11.01 22.16
C HIS A 371 7.92 10.30 22.26
N LEU A 372 7.99 9.22 23.03
CA LEU A 372 9.20 8.41 23.17
C LEU A 372 9.63 7.84 21.81
N GLY A 373 10.81 8.21 21.34
CA GLY A 373 11.31 7.83 20.02
C GLY A 373 10.92 8.79 18.87
N ARG A 374 10.35 9.98 19.14
CA ARG A 374 10.08 11.00 18.10
C ARG A 374 11.31 11.34 17.26
N ASP A 375 12.45 11.61 17.90
CA ASP A 375 13.67 12.01 17.19
C ASP A 375 14.22 10.86 16.33
N LEU A 376 14.15 9.62 16.83
CA LEU A 376 14.46 8.42 16.06
C LEU A 376 13.51 8.27 14.86
N HIS A 377 12.20 8.46 15.07
CA HIS A 377 11.19 8.41 14.01
C HIS A 377 11.49 9.41 12.90
N TYR A 378 11.68 10.69 13.22
CA TYR A 378 12.02 11.70 12.22
C TYR A 378 13.43 11.56 11.62
N SER A 379 14.33 10.80 12.25
CA SER A 379 15.60 10.40 11.63
C SER A 379 15.44 9.37 10.50
N GLN A 380 14.30 8.70 10.40
CA GLN A 380 14.06 7.60 9.45
C GLN A 380 12.73 7.70 8.67
N ALA A 381 11.89 8.71 8.97
CA ALA A 381 10.64 9.00 8.28
C ALA A 381 10.40 10.52 8.16
N LYS A 382 9.67 10.93 7.12
CA LYS A 382 9.40 12.34 6.75
C LYS A 382 8.18 12.95 7.45
N GLY A 383 7.46 12.18 8.26
CA GLY A 383 6.21 12.58 8.90
C GLY A 383 5.69 11.47 9.81
N ALA A 384 4.66 11.75 10.61
CA ALA A 384 4.12 10.85 11.63
C ALA A 384 2.89 10.02 11.16
N GLY A 385 2.40 10.21 9.94
CA GLY A 385 1.22 9.52 9.42
C GLY A 385 -0.08 10.03 10.03
N SER A 386 -1.17 9.24 9.96
CA SER A 386 -2.51 9.68 10.40
C SER A 386 -3.23 8.72 11.35
N VAL A 387 -2.50 7.74 11.88
CA VAL A 387 -3.02 6.81 12.90
C VAL A 387 -2.48 7.25 14.25
N LEU A 388 -3.36 7.36 15.24
CA LEU A 388 -2.99 7.67 16.61
C LEU A 388 -3.83 6.84 17.58
N SER A 389 -3.41 6.74 18.83
CA SER A 389 -4.22 6.16 19.89
C SER A 389 -4.16 6.99 21.16
N PHE A 390 -5.16 6.87 22.02
CA PHE A 390 -5.20 7.56 23.29
C PHE A 390 -5.87 6.73 24.39
N LEU A 391 -5.48 7.01 25.63
CA LEU A 391 -6.00 6.40 26.85
C LEU A 391 -6.89 7.40 27.60
N THR A 392 -7.94 6.91 28.22
CA THR A 392 -8.87 7.71 29.04
C THR A 392 -8.79 7.34 30.53
N GLY A 393 -8.28 6.15 30.84
CA GLY A 393 -8.35 5.53 32.16
C GLY A 393 -9.72 4.91 32.48
N SER A 394 -10.68 4.91 31.54
CA SER A 394 -12.04 4.40 31.76
C SER A 394 -12.61 3.75 30.49
N LEU A 395 -12.79 2.42 30.53
CA LEU A 395 -13.44 1.68 29.45
C LEU A 395 -14.85 2.22 29.15
N ALA A 396 -15.58 2.67 30.17
CA ALA A 396 -16.91 3.27 30.00
C ALA A 396 -16.86 4.57 29.18
N LEU A 397 -15.88 5.44 29.46
CA LEU A 397 -15.67 6.66 28.69
C LEU A 397 -15.15 6.36 27.27
N SER A 398 -14.18 5.46 27.12
CA SER A 398 -13.65 5.08 25.80
C SER A 398 -14.73 4.45 24.91
N LYS A 399 -15.59 3.59 25.47
CA LYS A 399 -16.76 3.05 24.76
C LYS A 399 -17.73 4.17 24.37
N HIS A 400 -18.07 5.07 25.30
CA HIS A 400 -18.95 6.20 25.02
C HIS A 400 -18.42 7.07 23.88
N ILE A 401 -17.12 7.38 23.86
CA ILE A 401 -16.51 8.17 22.79
C ILE A 401 -16.69 7.47 21.45
N VAL A 402 -16.32 6.19 21.36
CA VAL A 402 -16.41 5.36 20.14
C VAL A 402 -17.85 5.25 19.63
N GLU A 403 -18.84 5.18 20.51
CA GLU A 403 -20.26 5.05 20.15
C GLU A 403 -20.97 6.41 19.91
N THR A 404 -20.41 7.53 20.37
CA THR A 404 -21.06 8.86 20.31
C THR A 404 -20.53 9.74 19.18
N THR A 405 -19.29 9.56 18.72
CA THR A 405 -18.76 10.29 17.55
C THR A 405 -19.59 10.02 16.30
N LYS A 406 -20.05 11.09 15.64
CA LYS A 406 -20.88 11.03 14.43
C LYS A 406 -20.05 10.98 13.15
N TYR A 407 -18.86 11.57 13.16
CA TYR A 407 -18.00 11.68 11.99
C TYR A 407 -16.92 10.60 11.93
N PHE A 408 -16.64 9.91 13.03
CA PHE A 408 -15.77 8.74 13.02
C PHE A 408 -16.59 7.45 12.88
N SER A 409 -16.29 6.62 11.88
CA SER A 409 -16.97 5.34 11.69
C SER A 409 -16.34 4.23 12.54
N ILE A 410 -17.14 3.48 13.30
CA ILE A 410 -16.68 2.35 14.12
C ILE A 410 -16.28 1.18 13.20
N THR A 411 -14.98 0.97 12.99
CA THR A 411 -14.50 -0.15 12.16
C THR A 411 -13.01 -0.46 12.38
N VAL A 412 -12.58 -1.62 11.90
CA VAL A 412 -11.16 -1.99 11.79
C VAL A 412 -10.51 -1.28 10.58
N SER A 413 -9.28 -1.67 10.22
CA SER A 413 -8.49 -1.00 9.17
C SER A 413 -8.02 0.42 9.54
N PHE A 414 -7.43 1.14 8.58
CA PHE A 414 -6.94 2.52 8.66
C PHE A 414 -6.51 3.03 7.27
N GLY A 415 -6.21 4.32 7.14
CA GLY A 415 -5.63 4.93 5.93
C GLY A 415 -6.62 5.26 4.81
N SER A 416 -7.91 5.12 5.08
CA SER A 416 -8.99 5.55 4.18
C SER A 416 -9.19 7.07 4.23
N VAL A 417 -9.77 7.63 3.18
CA VAL A 417 -10.27 9.02 3.16
C VAL A 417 -11.26 9.33 4.28
N LYS A 418 -11.99 8.31 4.78
CA LYS A 418 -12.95 8.44 5.89
C LYS A 418 -12.26 8.26 7.25
N SER A 419 -12.56 9.14 8.20
CA SER A 419 -12.14 9.03 9.59
C SER A 419 -12.79 7.83 10.30
N LEU A 420 -11.97 7.00 10.97
CA LEU A 420 -12.38 5.75 11.62
C LEU A 420 -11.97 5.74 13.10
N ILE A 421 -12.79 5.11 13.95
CA ILE A 421 -12.56 4.95 15.39
C ILE A 421 -12.73 3.48 15.81
N SER A 422 -11.99 3.02 16.81
CA SER A 422 -12.02 1.63 17.27
C SER A 422 -11.44 1.46 18.68
N LEU A 423 -11.89 0.41 19.38
CA LEU A 423 -11.21 -0.13 20.57
C LEU A 423 -10.40 -1.37 20.15
N PRO A 424 -9.06 -1.32 20.03
CA PRO A 424 -8.26 -2.42 19.46
C PRO A 424 -8.44 -3.74 20.21
N CYS A 425 -8.53 -3.71 21.55
CA CYS A 425 -8.65 -4.89 22.41
C CYS A 425 -9.94 -5.70 22.20
N PHE A 426 -11.02 -5.06 21.73
CA PHE A 426 -12.30 -5.71 21.43
C PHE A 426 -12.51 -5.98 19.94
N MET A 427 -11.62 -5.48 19.07
CA MET A 427 -11.74 -5.56 17.62
C MET A 427 -10.49 -6.19 16.99
N SER A 428 -9.53 -5.39 16.54
CA SER A 428 -8.38 -5.84 15.74
C SER A 428 -7.40 -6.76 16.49
N HIS A 429 -7.34 -6.65 17.82
CA HIS A 429 -6.44 -7.41 18.70
C HIS A 429 -7.21 -8.39 19.61
N ALA A 430 -8.51 -8.60 19.37
CA ALA A 430 -9.34 -9.50 20.17
C ALA A 430 -8.83 -10.96 20.19
N SER A 431 -8.09 -11.39 19.17
CA SER A 431 -7.48 -12.74 19.13
C SER A 431 -6.22 -12.91 19.98
N ILE A 432 -5.68 -11.84 20.57
CA ILE A 432 -4.58 -11.91 21.54
C ILE A 432 -5.21 -12.11 22.94
N PRO A 433 -4.79 -13.11 23.74
CA PRO A 433 -5.35 -13.35 25.08
C PRO A 433 -5.24 -12.13 26.01
N SER A 434 -6.23 -11.88 26.86
CA SER A 434 -6.31 -10.61 27.62
C SER A 434 -5.08 -10.34 28.49
N ALA A 435 -4.61 -11.33 29.26
CA ALA A 435 -3.38 -11.21 30.06
C ALA A 435 -2.12 -10.90 29.21
N VAL A 436 -2.09 -11.32 27.93
CA VAL A 436 -1.00 -11.01 27.00
C VAL A 436 -1.15 -9.59 26.44
N ARG A 437 -2.37 -9.08 26.24
CA ARG A 437 -2.62 -7.68 25.89
C ARG A 437 -2.20 -6.75 27.02
N GLU A 438 -2.64 -7.05 28.24
CA GLU A 438 -2.30 -6.30 29.45
C GLU A 438 -0.78 -6.24 29.69
N ALA A 439 -0.09 -7.39 29.61
CA ALA A 439 1.38 -7.45 29.70
C ALA A 439 2.10 -6.66 28.58
N ARG A 440 1.47 -6.48 27.42
CA ARG A 440 1.97 -5.64 26.30
C ARG A 440 1.48 -4.18 26.37
N GLY A 441 0.86 -3.74 27.47
CA GLY A 441 0.36 -2.36 27.61
C GLY A 441 -0.81 -2.01 26.68
N LEU A 442 -1.52 -3.01 26.17
CA LEU A 442 -2.77 -2.87 25.41
C LEU A 442 -3.95 -2.95 26.40
N THR A 443 -4.20 -1.84 27.11
CA THR A 443 -5.33 -1.72 28.03
C THR A 443 -6.66 -1.64 27.29
N GLU A 444 -7.76 -2.01 27.96
CA GLU A 444 -9.08 -2.10 27.33
C GLU A 444 -9.69 -0.72 27.02
N ASP A 445 -9.24 0.34 27.70
CA ASP A 445 -9.66 1.73 27.45
C ASP A 445 -8.95 2.39 26.26
N LEU A 446 -8.01 1.72 25.59
CA LEU A 446 -7.29 2.29 24.45
C LEU A 446 -8.23 2.53 23.27
N VAL A 447 -8.40 3.81 22.89
CA VAL A 447 -9.08 4.23 21.66
C VAL A 447 -8.03 4.43 20.57
N ARG A 448 -8.29 3.96 19.36
CA ARG A 448 -7.45 4.22 18.18
C ARG A 448 -8.24 4.92 17.09
N LEU A 449 -7.69 6.02 16.59
CA LEU A 449 -8.19 6.77 15.44
C LEU A 449 -7.36 6.48 14.19
N SER A 450 -8.04 6.42 13.05
CA SER A 450 -7.44 6.59 11.72
C SER A 450 -8.05 7.87 11.15
N VAL A 451 -7.28 8.95 11.11
CA VAL A 451 -7.78 10.26 10.69
C VAL A 451 -7.84 10.33 9.16
N GLY A 452 -8.98 10.79 8.67
CA GLY A 452 -9.30 10.97 7.25
C GLY A 452 -9.04 12.39 6.74
N ILE A 453 -9.66 12.74 5.62
CA ILE A 453 -9.51 14.03 4.92
C ILE A 453 -10.67 15.00 5.14
N GLU A 454 -11.55 14.73 6.11
CA GLU A 454 -12.62 15.66 6.49
C GLU A 454 -12.09 17.00 7.02
N ASP A 455 -12.99 17.97 7.23
CA ASP A 455 -12.62 19.19 7.95
C ASP A 455 -12.20 18.84 9.39
N VAL A 456 -11.07 19.38 9.82
CA VAL A 456 -10.47 19.02 11.10
C VAL A 456 -11.21 19.64 12.28
N GLU A 457 -11.84 20.79 12.09
CA GLU A 457 -12.60 21.46 13.14
C GLU A 457 -13.90 20.68 13.44
N ASP A 458 -14.55 20.12 12.41
CA ASP A 458 -15.69 19.20 12.56
C ASP A 458 -15.28 17.92 13.32
N LEU A 459 -14.12 17.34 12.99
CA LEU A 459 -13.61 16.14 13.67
C LEU A 459 -13.24 16.42 15.15
N ILE A 460 -12.64 17.58 15.43
CA ILE A 460 -12.30 18.00 16.80
C ILE A 460 -13.58 18.29 17.61
N ALA A 461 -14.56 18.98 17.03
CA ALA A 461 -15.83 19.28 17.70
C ALA A 461 -16.64 18.01 18.03
N ASP A 462 -16.64 17.00 17.14
CA ASP A 462 -17.28 15.70 17.37
C ASP A 462 -16.60 14.92 18.51
N LEU A 463 -15.25 14.90 18.53
CA LEU A 463 -14.47 14.29 19.62
C LEU A 463 -14.67 15.02 20.95
N ASP A 464 -14.64 16.37 20.96
CA ASP A 464 -14.88 17.19 22.15
C ASP A 464 -16.29 16.94 22.74
N ASN A 465 -17.32 16.93 21.90
CA ASN A 465 -18.68 16.61 22.34
C ASN A 465 -18.76 15.21 22.95
N ALA A 466 -18.16 14.20 22.32
CA ALA A 466 -18.14 12.83 22.82
C ALA A 466 -17.35 12.72 24.15
N LEU A 467 -16.21 13.41 24.25
CA LEU A 467 -15.40 13.51 25.46
C LEU A 467 -16.13 14.22 26.61
N ARG A 468 -16.87 15.31 26.35
CA ARG A 468 -17.59 16.05 27.41
C ARG A 468 -18.85 15.34 27.88
N THR A 469 -19.57 14.65 27.00
CA THR A 469 -20.85 13.98 27.32
C THR A 469 -20.70 12.61 27.99
N GLY A 470 -19.50 11.99 27.95
CA GLY A 470 -19.30 10.64 28.48
C GLY A 470 -19.29 10.51 30.00
N PRO A 471 -19.55 9.30 30.53
CA PRO A 471 -19.59 9.02 31.97
C PRO A 471 -18.24 9.33 32.63
N LEU A 472 -18.28 9.90 33.85
CA LEU A 472 -17.10 10.34 34.61
C LEU A 472 -16.09 9.20 34.87
#